data_AF-A0A955G6Q8-F1
#
_entry.id   AF-A0A955G6Q8-F1
#
_cell.length_a   1.000
_cell.length_b   1.000
_cell.length_c   1.000
_cell.angle_alpha   90.00
_cell.angle_beta   90.00
_cell.angle_gamma   90.00
#
_symmetry.space_group_name_H-M   'P 1'
#
loop_
_entity.id
_entity.type
_entity.pdbx_description
1 polymer ?
#
loop_
_entity_poly.entity_id
_entity_poly.type
_entity_poly.pdbx_seq_one_letter_code
_entity_poly.pdbx_strand_id
1 'polypeptide(L)'
;MFRKILSNLPFNPSLITQVSFYAKRLQKESAVRRVGLIFISLTMVVQLIAVISPAEASNQCSSNDVLRCGFRSKQEAVQKCNANTQGFRTIVERFGVTCATIAGANTVTLNSYASNNKLYSMGRNPYNKPGEFVFDIAGAGRYYFRPLSSWGNVNYKMLDMRTPDGAPFRIMYDCGNIVVERDYQPPAPPEPPSKLKLAKVNNPKGTVKPGDVIEYTLAFSNTGGNAAFFSVNDILPTGLTYVSSSYGNWIFEKNGQHLKWYNNTPPYYTFGNTDAFGTPGFIKVKVRVNADNPNGKVLCNNAWVEDVNPATKKVQKWSNQKVCNTVHVPTKPEPEPEPEPEPEPEEKEPVLAIEKKASNITQNIDDANGTTAKPGDVIEYSLETSNFGDGEKKDHILEPEKLSDVLEYADLDLNSLGDGVFDTDS
;
A
#
# COMPACT_ATOMS: atom_id res chain seq x y z
N MET A 1 10.77 16.85 -105.54
CA MET A 1 12.15 17.37 -105.69
C MET A 1 13.06 16.48 -106.54
N PHE A 2 13.10 15.15 -106.33
CA PHE A 2 14.00 14.23 -107.07
C PHE A 2 13.84 14.26 -108.60
N ARG A 3 12.59 14.37 -109.11
CA ARG A 3 12.32 14.49 -110.56
C ARG A 3 12.84 15.79 -111.20
N LYS A 4 13.02 16.87 -110.43
CA LYS A 4 13.57 18.15 -110.91
C LYS A 4 15.11 18.17 -110.98
N ILE A 5 15.77 17.31 -110.19
CA ILE A 5 17.23 17.19 -110.20
C ILE A 5 17.69 16.34 -111.41
N LEU A 6 16.87 15.35 -111.80
CA LEU A 6 17.16 14.50 -112.97
C LEU A 6 17.05 15.22 -114.33
N SER A 7 16.36 16.36 -114.41
CA SER A 7 16.14 17.06 -115.69
C SER A 7 17.26 18.03 -116.10
N ASN A 8 18.23 18.30 -115.22
CA ASN A 8 19.32 19.27 -115.46
C ASN A 8 20.72 18.63 -115.46
N LEU A 9 20.83 17.30 -115.51
CA LEU A 9 22.13 16.63 -115.64
C LEU A 9 22.54 16.59 -117.13
N PRO A 10 23.73 17.05 -117.51
CA PRO A 10 24.23 16.88 -118.87
C PRO A 10 24.36 15.37 -119.14
N PHE A 11 23.68 14.89 -120.18
CA PHE A 11 23.55 13.47 -120.52
C PHE A 11 24.89 12.86 -120.93
N ASN A 12 25.68 12.38 -119.95
CA ASN A 12 26.77 11.44 -120.17
C ASN A 12 26.24 10.02 -119.87
N PRO A 13 26.34 9.05 -120.81
CA PRO A 13 25.84 7.68 -120.63
C PRO A 13 26.35 6.98 -119.36
N SER A 14 27.52 7.36 -118.84
CA SER A 14 28.11 6.81 -117.62
C SER A 14 27.41 7.25 -116.32
N LEU A 15 26.66 8.36 -116.33
CA LEU A 15 25.93 8.86 -115.17
C LEU A 15 24.65 8.06 -114.90
N ILE A 16 24.01 7.51 -115.93
CA ILE A 16 22.75 6.75 -115.79
C ILE A 16 22.99 5.44 -115.03
N THR A 17 24.09 4.75 -115.30
CA THR A 17 24.49 3.54 -114.56
C THR A 17 24.81 3.86 -113.10
N GLN A 18 25.54 4.95 -112.82
CA GLN A 18 25.85 5.39 -111.45
C GLN A 18 24.60 5.83 -110.67
N VAL A 19 23.68 6.54 -111.29
CA VAL A 19 22.41 6.96 -110.66
C VAL A 19 21.50 5.75 -110.43
N SER A 20 21.43 4.78 -111.34
CA SER A 20 20.66 3.55 -111.12
C SER A 20 21.24 2.69 -109.99
N PHE A 21 22.58 2.65 -109.88
CA PHE A 21 23.29 1.98 -108.80
C PHE A 21 23.00 2.66 -107.46
N TYR A 22 23.11 3.99 -107.39
CA TYR A 22 22.79 4.76 -106.20
C TYR A 22 21.32 4.69 -105.82
N ALA A 23 20.39 4.69 -106.79
CA ALA A 23 18.96 4.56 -106.52
C ALA A 23 18.59 3.17 -105.97
N LYS A 24 19.15 2.09 -106.55
CA LYS A 24 18.98 0.72 -106.02
C LYS A 24 19.62 0.56 -104.64
N ARG A 25 20.79 1.18 -104.41
CA ARG A 25 21.46 1.18 -103.12
C ARG A 25 20.71 2.00 -102.07
N LEU A 26 20.17 3.16 -102.43
CA LEU A 26 19.31 3.97 -101.57
C LEU A 26 18.01 3.24 -101.21
N GLN A 27 17.42 2.46 -102.13
CA GLN A 27 16.29 1.59 -101.79
C GLN A 27 16.69 0.48 -100.81
N LYS A 28 17.84 -0.18 -101.01
CA LYS A 28 18.34 -1.21 -100.08
C LYS A 28 18.72 -0.64 -98.71
N GLU A 29 19.30 0.55 -98.66
CA GLU A 29 19.66 1.25 -97.41
C GLU A 29 18.47 1.90 -96.71
N SER A 30 17.32 2.10 -97.40
CA SER A 30 16.12 2.67 -96.79
C SER A 30 15.55 1.80 -95.67
N ALA A 31 15.67 0.47 -95.79
CA ALA A 31 15.27 -0.48 -94.75
C ALA A 31 16.17 -0.35 -93.51
N VAL A 32 17.49 -0.30 -93.71
CA VAL A 32 18.47 -0.12 -92.63
C VAL A 32 18.27 1.22 -91.91
N ARG A 33 17.98 2.30 -92.65
CA ARG A 33 17.69 3.61 -92.06
C ARG A 33 16.39 3.64 -91.25
N ARG A 34 15.34 2.94 -91.69
CA ARG A 34 14.09 2.82 -90.92
C ARG A 34 14.31 2.03 -89.63
N VAL A 35 15.03 0.91 -89.69
CA VAL A 35 15.36 0.12 -88.51
C VAL A 35 16.22 0.94 -87.53
N GLY A 36 17.24 1.65 -88.04
CA GLY A 36 18.07 2.55 -87.23
C GLY A 36 17.25 3.64 -86.52
N LEU A 37 16.30 4.27 -87.20
CA LEU A 37 15.40 5.27 -86.60
C LEU A 37 14.47 4.68 -85.53
N ILE A 38 14.00 3.44 -85.72
CA ILE A 38 13.20 2.72 -84.71
C ILE A 38 14.05 2.46 -83.46
N PHE A 39 15.30 2.01 -83.61
CA PHE A 39 16.19 1.81 -82.46
C PHE A 39 16.51 3.13 -81.74
N ILE A 40 16.78 4.21 -82.47
CA ILE A 40 17.03 5.54 -81.86
C ILE A 40 15.80 6.04 -81.09
N SER A 41 14.60 5.86 -81.64
CA SER A 41 13.37 6.24 -80.95
C SER A 41 13.10 5.36 -79.73
N LEU A 42 13.34 4.05 -79.81
CA LEU A 42 13.25 3.15 -78.65
C LEU A 42 14.24 3.54 -77.55
N THR A 43 15.50 3.84 -77.89
CA THR A 43 16.50 4.26 -76.90
C THR A 43 16.13 5.60 -76.26
N MET A 44 15.55 6.53 -77.02
CA MET A 44 15.08 7.81 -76.49
C MET A 44 13.89 7.63 -75.53
N VAL A 45 12.98 6.67 -75.80
CA VAL A 45 11.90 6.29 -74.88
C VAL A 45 12.46 5.65 -73.61
N VAL A 46 13.43 4.74 -73.73
CA VAL A 46 14.08 4.12 -72.55
C VAL A 46 14.81 5.19 -71.70
N GLN A 47 15.48 6.15 -72.34
CA GLN A 47 16.12 7.26 -71.65
C GLN A 47 15.10 8.19 -70.97
N LEU A 48 13.95 8.46 -71.60
CA LEU A 48 12.85 9.20 -70.99
C LEU A 48 12.28 8.48 -69.76
N ILE A 49 12.06 7.16 -69.84
CA ILE A 49 11.59 6.36 -68.69
C ILE A 49 12.61 6.42 -67.54
N ALA A 50 13.91 6.30 -67.83
CA ALA A 50 14.96 6.40 -66.82
C ALA A 50 15.09 7.80 -66.18
N VAL A 51 14.71 8.87 -66.88
CA VAL A 51 14.68 10.24 -66.35
C VAL A 51 13.42 10.49 -65.49
N ILE A 52 12.29 9.88 -65.85
CA ILE A 52 11.00 10.08 -65.14
C ILE A 52 10.85 9.12 -63.95
N SER A 53 11.53 7.96 -63.96
CA SER A 53 11.66 7.06 -62.80
C SER A 53 13.04 7.22 -62.16
N PRO A 54 13.25 8.21 -61.27
CA PRO A 54 14.45 8.24 -60.46
C PRO A 54 14.57 6.89 -59.72
N ALA A 55 15.78 6.36 -59.61
CA ALA A 55 16.03 5.18 -58.80
C ALA A 55 15.52 5.45 -57.38
N GLU A 56 14.41 4.83 -56.99
CA GLU A 56 14.00 4.79 -55.60
C GLU A 56 15.14 4.13 -54.83
N ALA A 57 15.70 4.83 -53.85
CA ALA A 57 16.68 4.27 -52.95
C ALA A 57 16.06 3.01 -52.31
N SER A 58 16.55 1.84 -52.76
CA SER A 58 16.33 0.50 -52.24
C SER A 58 15.11 0.32 -51.30
N ASN A 59 14.10 -0.40 -51.78
CA ASN A 59 13.07 -1.06 -50.96
C ASN A 59 13.64 -2.14 -50.01
N GLN A 60 14.84 -1.95 -49.46
CA GLN A 60 15.46 -2.86 -48.51
C GLN A 60 15.03 -2.48 -47.10
N CYS A 61 13.97 -3.13 -46.64
CA CYS A 61 13.62 -3.13 -45.23
C CYS A 61 14.79 -3.71 -44.43
N SER A 62 15.29 -2.97 -43.46
CA SER A 62 16.39 -3.41 -42.60
C SER A 62 15.86 -3.88 -41.25
N SER A 63 16.55 -4.82 -40.62
CA SER A 63 16.28 -5.16 -39.21
C SER A 63 16.66 -4.01 -38.26
N ASN A 64 17.46 -3.05 -38.73
CA ASN A 64 17.82 -1.86 -37.97
C ASN A 64 16.70 -0.80 -37.92
N ASP A 65 15.68 -0.93 -38.76
CA ASP A 65 14.59 0.04 -38.87
C ASP A 65 13.74 0.08 -37.60
N VAL A 66 13.48 1.28 -37.08
CA VAL A 66 12.51 1.50 -35.99
C VAL A 66 11.11 1.10 -36.46
N LEU A 67 10.71 1.55 -37.65
CA LEU A 67 9.55 1.03 -38.38
C LEU A 67 10.07 0.28 -39.60
N ARG A 68 9.90 -1.04 -39.63
CA ARG A 68 10.36 -1.89 -40.74
C ARG A 68 9.80 -1.37 -42.06
N CYS A 69 10.69 -1.09 -43.02
CA CYS A 69 10.36 -0.48 -44.33
C CYS A 69 9.80 0.95 -44.25
N GLY A 70 9.83 1.58 -43.08
CA GLY A 70 9.36 2.94 -42.85
C GLY A 70 7.87 3.16 -43.15
N PHE A 71 7.57 4.24 -43.86
CA PHE A 71 6.24 4.67 -44.29
C PHE A 71 6.31 5.53 -45.55
N ARG A 72 5.22 5.61 -46.31
CA ARG A 72 5.13 6.33 -47.58
C ARG A 72 4.46 7.69 -47.47
N SER A 73 3.65 7.90 -46.43
CA SER A 73 2.94 9.16 -46.21
C SER A 73 2.93 9.55 -44.73
N LYS A 74 2.68 10.84 -44.46
CA LYS A 74 2.51 11.34 -43.08
C LYS A 74 1.33 10.64 -42.39
N GLN A 75 0.24 10.44 -43.12
CA GLN A 75 -0.95 9.74 -42.65
C GLN A 75 -0.65 8.30 -42.25
N GLU A 76 0.17 7.60 -43.03
CA GLU A 76 0.63 6.24 -42.68
C GLU A 76 1.50 6.24 -41.41
N ALA A 77 2.39 7.22 -41.25
CA ALA A 77 3.16 7.37 -40.00
C ALA A 77 2.25 7.56 -38.78
N VAL A 78 1.21 8.40 -38.91
CA VAL A 78 0.19 8.61 -37.86
C VAL A 78 -0.58 7.32 -37.57
N GLN A 79 -0.97 6.56 -38.60
CA GLN A 79 -1.66 5.27 -38.42
C GLN A 79 -0.77 4.26 -37.68
N LYS A 80 0.50 4.11 -38.07
CA LYS A 80 1.47 3.24 -37.39
C LYS A 80 1.74 3.69 -35.95
N CYS A 81 1.75 4.99 -35.69
CA CYS A 81 1.82 5.55 -34.33
C CYS A 81 0.58 5.18 -33.52
N ASN A 82 -0.62 5.40 -34.04
CA ASN A 82 -1.86 5.07 -33.33
C ASN A 82 -1.98 3.56 -33.03
N ALA A 83 -1.54 2.72 -33.95
CA ALA A 83 -1.50 1.26 -33.79
C ALA A 83 -0.35 0.76 -32.90
N ASN A 84 0.55 1.64 -32.45
CA ASN A 84 1.79 1.31 -31.76
C ASN A 84 2.63 0.23 -32.48
N THR A 85 2.66 0.28 -33.81
CA THR A 85 3.36 -0.70 -34.65
C THR A 85 4.82 -0.80 -34.24
N GLN A 86 5.29 -2.00 -33.87
CA GLN A 86 6.66 -2.26 -33.42
C GLN A 86 7.12 -1.38 -32.23
N GLY A 87 6.19 -0.93 -31.40
CA GLY A 87 6.46 -0.05 -30.25
C GLY A 87 6.65 1.42 -30.63
N PHE A 88 6.37 1.81 -31.88
CA PHE A 88 6.67 3.15 -32.39
C PHE A 88 6.07 4.29 -31.57
N ARG A 89 4.83 4.13 -31.06
CA ARG A 89 4.20 5.13 -30.17
C ARG A 89 5.00 5.29 -28.89
N THR A 90 5.32 4.17 -28.23
CA THR A 90 6.11 4.13 -27.00
C THR A 90 7.47 4.80 -27.19
N ILE A 91 8.08 4.61 -28.36
CA ILE A 91 9.37 5.22 -28.69
C ILE A 91 9.23 6.74 -28.85
N VAL A 92 8.29 7.26 -29.65
CA VAL A 92 8.16 8.72 -29.85
C VAL A 92 7.68 9.45 -28.59
N GLU A 93 6.83 8.81 -27.78
CA GLU A 93 6.36 9.34 -26.50
C GLU A 93 7.48 9.49 -25.47
N ARG A 94 8.55 8.68 -25.56
CA ARG A 94 9.75 8.88 -24.73
C ARG A 94 10.42 10.23 -24.95
N PHE A 95 10.24 10.85 -26.12
CA PHE A 95 10.71 12.18 -26.46
C PHE A 95 9.61 13.25 -26.32
N GLY A 96 8.46 12.90 -25.74
CA GLY A 96 7.31 13.80 -25.58
C GLY A 96 6.54 14.09 -26.87
N VAL A 97 6.82 13.36 -27.95
CA VAL A 97 6.14 13.53 -29.25
C VAL A 97 4.92 12.62 -29.31
N THR A 98 3.76 13.20 -29.63
CA THR A 98 2.49 12.46 -29.75
C THR A 98 2.16 12.12 -31.20
N CYS A 99 1.24 11.19 -31.44
CA CYS A 99 0.76 10.92 -32.81
C CYS A 99 0.09 12.16 -33.45
N ALA A 100 -0.49 13.07 -32.65
CA ALA A 100 -1.01 14.34 -33.12
C ALA A 100 0.12 15.30 -33.56
N THR A 101 1.23 15.33 -32.82
CA THR A 101 2.44 16.08 -33.22
C THR A 101 2.97 15.59 -34.57
N ILE A 102 2.98 14.27 -34.80
CA ILE A 102 3.36 13.67 -36.09
C ILE A 102 2.40 14.10 -37.21
N ALA A 103 1.09 14.17 -36.93
CA ALA A 103 0.09 14.61 -37.92
C ALA A 103 0.33 16.05 -38.38
N GLY A 104 0.81 16.92 -37.48
CA GLY A 104 1.17 18.31 -37.77
C GLY A 104 2.58 18.52 -38.34
N ALA A 105 3.41 17.47 -38.45
CA ALA A 105 4.80 17.59 -38.86
C ALA A 105 4.98 18.09 -40.30
N ASN A 106 6.05 18.82 -40.58
CA ASN A 106 6.42 19.19 -41.95
C ASN A 106 7.23 18.07 -42.61
N THR A 107 7.25 18.02 -43.94
CA THR A 107 8.17 17.12 -44.66
C THR A 107 9.37 17.93 -45.13
N VAL A 108 10.57 17.44 -44.83
CA VAL A 108 11.85 18.06 -45.23
C VAL A 108 12.76 17.02 -45.86
N THR A 109 13.71 17.49 -46.65
CA THR A 109 14.85 16.69 -47.12
C THR A 109 16.11 17.30 -46.53
N LEU A 110 16.84 16.52 -45.72
CA LEU A 110 18.07 16.97 -45.06
C LEU A 110 19.24 16.08 -45.44
N ASN A 111 20.39 16.71 -45.67
CA ASN A 111 21.65 16.02 -45.84
C ASN A 111 22.14 15.42 -44.51
N SER A 112 22.84 14.30 -44.57
CA SER A 112 23.43 13.64 -43.40
C SER A 112 24.38 14.53 -42.58
N TYR A 113 24.97 15.55 -43.20
CA TYR A 113 25.84 16.55 -42.59
C TYR A 113 25.12 17.84 -42.17
N ALA A 114 23.80 17.94 -42.34
CA ALA A 114 23.03 19.10 -41.91
C ALA A 114 23.15 19.35 -40.38
N SER A 115 22.76 20.54 -39.93
CA SER A 115 22.96 21.01 -38.54
C SER A 115 24.42 20.89 -38.08
N ASN A 116 25.39 21.27 -38.92
CA ASN A 116 26.83 21.18 -38.61
C ASN A 116 27.27 19.76 -38.17
N ASN A 117 26.79 18.72 -38.86
CA ASN A 117 27.07 17.32 -38.57
C ASN A 117 26.63 16.87 -37.15
N LYS A 118 25.59 17.50 -36.60
CA LYS A 118 25.04 17.15 -35.29
C LYS A 118 23.85 16.18 -35.34
N LEU A 119 23.40 15.76 -36.51
CA LEU A 119 22.27 14.84 -36.63
C LEU A 119 22.66 13.43 -36.22
N TYR A 120 21.89 12.85 -35.30
CA TYR A 120 22.05 11.48 -34.80
C TYR A 120 20.78 10.68 -35.08
N SER A 121 20.93 9.51 -35.70
CA SER A 121 19.84 8.58 -35.98
C SER A 121 19.80 7.45 -34.98
N MET A 122 18.61 7.09 -34.53
CA MET A 122 18.35 5.92 -33.69
C MET A 122 17.95 4.71 -34.54
N GLY A 123 18.59 3.58 -34.32
CA GLY A 123 18.22 2.28 -34.90
C GLY A 123 18.20 1.16 -33.86
N ARG A 124 17.75 -0.04 -34.27
CA ARG A 124 17.59 -1.21 -33.39
C ARG A 124 18.87 -2.00 -33.14
N ASN A 125 19.81 -2.01 -34.09
CA ASN A 125 21.01 -2.85 -34.03
C ASN A 125 22.25 -2.03 -33.73
N PRO A 126 23.25 -2.58 -33.00
CA PRO A 126 24.56 -1.94 -32.87
C PRO A 126 25.36 -2.05 -34.17
N TYR A 127 26.17 -1.02 -34.47
CA TYR A 127 27.09 -1.01 -35.61
C TYR A 127 28.52 -0.57 -35.24
N ASN A 128 28.77 -0.26 -33.97
CA ASN A 128 30.09 0.14 -33.44
C ASN A 128 30.70 1.33 -34.22
N LYS A 129 29.84 2.26 -34.67
CA LYS A 129 30.30 3.47 -35.36
C LYS A 129 30.89 4.48 -34.36
N PRO A 130 31.85 5.32 -34.77
CA PRO A 130 32.35 6.39 -33.91
C PRO A 130 31.20 7.29 -33.42
N GLY A 131 31.13 7.50 -32.11
CA GLY A 131 30.05 8.28 -31.48
C GLY A 131 28.74 7.53 -31.28
N GLU A 132 28.67 6.23 -31.57
CA GLU A 132 27.49 5.43 -31.24
C GLU A 132 27.30 5.28 -29.72
N PHE A 133 26.08 5.46 -29.24
CA PHE A 133 25.71 5.26 -27.85
C PHE A 133 24.38 4.53 -27.69
N VAL A 134 24.24 3.85 -26.56
CA VAL A 134 23.05 3.07 -26.20
C VAL A 134 22.00 3.98 -25.59
N PHE A 135 20.74 3.74 -25.95
CA PHE A 135 19.59 4.43 -25.40
C PHE A 135 18.48 3.42 -25.07
N ASP A 136 18.22 3.22 -23.78
CA ASP A 136 17.23 2.27 -23.28
C ASP A 136 15.87 2.97 -23.06
N ILE A 137 14.81 2.40 -23.64
CA ILE A 137 13.44 2.92 -23.55
C ILE A 137 12.58 1.90 -22.82
N ALA A 138 12.06 2.29 -21.65
CA ALA A 138 11.12 1.47 -20.88
C ALA A 138 9.92 1.07 -21.75
N GLY A 139 9.66 -0.24 -21.86
CA GLY A 139 8.57 -0.80 -22.66
C GLY A 139 8.84 -0.92 -24.17
N ALA A 140 9.94 -0.37 -24.71
CA ALA A 140 10.30 -0.51 -26.12
C ALA A 140 11.66 -1.18 -26.36
N GLY A 141 12.52 -1.28 -25.33
CA GLY A 141 13.79 -1.97 -25.39
C GLY A 141 14.99 -1.07 -25.65
N ARG A 142 16.09 -1.67 -26.10
CA ARG A 142 17.37 -1.03 -26.33
C ARG A 142 17.50 -0.52 -27.76
N TYR A 143 18.00 0.71 -27.91
CA TYR A 143 18.27 1.35 -29.19
C TYR A 143 19.68 1.95 -29.21
N TYR A 144 20.12 2.31 -30.40
CA TYR A 144 21.47 2.79 -30.65
C TYR A 144 21.42 4.06 -31.48
N PHE A 145 21.84 5.17 -30.89
CA PHE A 145 22.03 6.44 -31.59
C PHE A 145 23.43 6.52 -32.17
N ARG A 146 23.54 7.08 -33.37
CA ARG A 146 24.82 7.27 -34.07
C ARG A 146 24.76 8.50 -34.98
N PRO A 147 25.90 9.13 -35.31
CA PRO A 147 25.93 10.21 -36.29
C PRO A 147 25.29 9.76 -37.61
N LEU A 148 24.36 10.54 -38.15
CA LEU A 148 23.67 10.23 -39.41
C LEU A 148 24.65 10.17 -40.59
N SER A 149 25.72 10.96 -40.54
CA SER A 149 26.85 10.94 -41.48
C SER A 149 27.65 9.62 -41.47
N SER A 150 27.45 8.73 -40.50
CA SER A 150 28.06 7.38 -40.49
C SER A 150 27.64 6.51 -41.68
N TRP A 151 26.56 6.90 -42.36
CA TRP A 151 26.03 6.26 -43.57
C TRP A 151 26.49 6.94 -44.87
N GLY A 152 27.42 7.91 -44.78
CA GLY A 152 27.93 8.66 -45.91
C GLY A 152 27.18 9.96 -46.17
N ASN A 153 27.48 10.60 -47.31
CA ASN A 153 26.85 11.84 -47.75
C ASN A 153 25.54 11.54 -48.49
N VAL A 154 24.42 11.55 -47.76
CA VAL A 154 23.11 11.11 -48.25
C VAL A 154 22.05 12.14 -47.85
N ASN A 155 21.10 12.40 -48.74
CA ASN A 155 19.91 13.19 -48.44
C ASN A 155 18.76 12.29 -48.03
N TYR A 156 18.15 12.56 -46.89
CA TYR A 156 17.05 11.77 -46.33
C TYR A 156 15.76 12.58 -46.31
N LYS A 157 14.66 11.95 -46.74
CA LYS A 157 13.31 12.50 -46.59
C LYS A 157 12.80 12.19 -45.18
N MET A 158 12.37 13.21 -44.46
CA MET A 158 11.96 13.08 -43.05
C MET A 158 10.69 13.88 -42.77
N LEU A 159 9.94 13.43 -41.77
CA LEU A 159 9.04 14.31 -41.03
C LEU A 159 9.87 15.15 -40.06
N ASP A 160 9.65 16.45 -40.01
CA ASP A 160 10.31 17.42 -39.12
C ASP A 160 9.26 18.08 -38.22
N MET A 161 9.51 18.01 -36.92
CA MET A 161 8.66 18.57 -35.88
C MET A 161 9.50 19.01 -34.68
N ARG A 162 8.81 19.43 -33.61
CA ARG A 162 9.45 19.87 -32.37
C ARG A 162 8.95 19.03 -31.20
N THR A 163 9.85 18.74 -30.28
CA THR A 163 9.51 18.20 -28.95
C THR A 163 8.85 19.29 -28.09
N PRO A 164 8.23 18.93 -26.94
CA PRO A 164 7.58 19.92 -26.07
C PRO A 164 8.49 21.06 -25.58
N ASP A 165 9.79 20.78 -25.44
CA ASP A 165 10.84 21.74 -25.06
C ASP A 165 11.44 22.50 -26.27
N GLY A 166 10.90 22.31 -27.48
CA GLY A 166 11.27 23.06 -28.69
C GLY A 166 12.45 22.49 -29.48
N ALA A 167 13.05 21.38 -29.04
CA ALA A 167 14.15 20.74 -29.76
C ALA A 167 13.67 20.14 -31.09
N PRO A 168 14.50 20.18 -32.16
CA PRO A 168 14.16 19.53 -33.42
C PRO A 168 14.06 18.01 -33.26
N PHE A 169 12.96 17.43 -33.76
CA PHE A 169 12.72 16.00 -33.76
C PHE A 169 12.26 15.55 -35.14
N ARG A 170 12.91 14.53 -35.68
CA ARG A 170 12.64 14.05 -37.04
C ARG A 170 12.44 12.56 -37.10
N ILE A 171 11.70 12.11 -38.11
CA ILE A 171 11.44 10.70 -38.38
C ILE A 171 11.66 10.43 -39.86
N MET A 172 12.59 9.53 -40.19
CA MET A 172 12.90 9.18 -41.59
C MET A 172 11.77 8.38 -42.25
N TYR A 173 11.48 8.68 -43.52
CA TYR A 173 10.45 7.96 -44.29
C TYR A 173 10.84 6.50 -44.56
N ASP A 174 12.12 6.22 -44.86
CA ASP A 174 12.51 4.90 -45.37
C ASP A 174 12.59 3.80 -44.29
N CYS A 175 12.78 4.20 -43.02
CA CYS A 175 13.05 3.28 -41.92
C CYS A 175 12.34 3.64 -40.60
N GLY A 176 11.62 4.77 -40.55
CA GLY A 176 11.02 5.29 -39.32
C GLY A 176 12.03 5.65 -38.23
N ASN A 177 13.33 5.64 -38.53
CA ASN A 177 14.36 5.95 -37.57
C ASN A 177 14.24 7.41 -37.11
N ILE A 178 14.34 7.59 -35.80
CA ILE A 178 14.27 8.90 -35.17
C ILE A 178 15.60 9.61 -35.35
N VAL A 179 15.54 10.90 -35.68
CA VAL A 179 16.71 11.75 -35.81
C VAL A 179 16.57 12.95 -34.87
N VAL A 180 17.57 13.10 -34.00
CA VAL A 180 17.70 14.22 -33.05
C VAL A 180 19.09 14.84 -33.21
N GLU A 181 19.34 15.96 -32.53
CA GLU A 181 20.69 16.51 -32.47
C GLU A 181 21.49 15.86 -31.33
N ARG A 182 22.82 15.73 -31.49
CA ARG A 182 23.72 14.98 -30.59
C ARG A 182 23.50 15.24 -29.10
N ASP A 183 23.34 16.51 -28.75
CA ASP A 183 23.28 16.97 -27.36
C ASP A 183 21.85 16.93 -26.79
N TYR A 184 20.88 16.50 -27.60
CA TYR A 184 19.50 16.36 -27.17
C TYR A 184 19.35 15.14 -26.27
N GLN A 185 19.05 15.40 -25.00
CA GLN A 185 18.54 14.39 -24.08
C GLN A 185 17.05 14.65 -23.89
N PRO A 186 16.17 13.68 -24.21
CA PRO A 186 14.77 13.86 -23.90
C PRO A 186 14.61 14.04 -22.39
N PRO A 187 13.67 14.90 -21.96
CA PRO A 187 13.37 15.07 -20.54
C PRO A 187 13.22 13.72 -19.86
N ALA A 188 13.68 13.60 -18.60
CA ALA A 188 13.43 12.38 -17.83
C ALA A 188 11.92 12.08 -17.86
N PRO A 189 11.51 10.80 -18.01
CA PRO A 189 10.09 10.45 -17.91
C PRO A 189 9.52 11.05 -16.62
N PRO A 190 8.31 11.63 -16.64
CA PRO A 190 7.72 12.16 -15.42
C PRO A 190 7.67 11.04 -14.38
N GLU A 191 8.25 11.28 -13.20
CA GLU A 191 8.18 10.32 -12.11
C GLU A 191 6.71 10.03 -11.80
N PRO A 192 6.32 8.74 -11.62
CA PRO A 192 4.94 8.43 -11.27
C PRO A 192 4.57 9.15 -9.96
N PRO A 193 3.32 9.59 -9.79
CA PRO A 193 2.91 10.19 -8.53
C PRO A 193 3.07 9.18 -7.38
N SER A 194 3.34 9.70 -6.19
CA SER A 194 3.34 8.90 -4.97
C SER A 194 1.95 8.29 -4.72
N LYS A 195 1.92 7.16 -4.01
CA LYS A 195 0.67 6.50 -3.60
C LYS A 195 0.81 5.94 -2.21
N LEU A 196 0.50 6.79 -1.24
CA LEU A 196 0.75 6.55 0.18
C LEU A 196 -0.45 5.90 0.87
N LYS A 197 -0.16 4.95 1.75
CA LYS A 197 -1.13 4.31 2.64
C LYS A 197 -0.61 4.32 4.07
N LEU A 198 -1.55 4.47 5.02
CA LEU A 198 -1.32 4.32 6.45
C LEU A 198 -2.37 3.38 7.03
N ALA A 199 -1.94 2.51 7.94
CA ALA A 199 -2.78 1.77 8.87
C ALA A 199 -2.38 2.14 10.30
N LYS A 200 -3.37 2.18 11.19
CA LYS A 200 -3.16 2.48 12.61
C LYS A 200 -3.89 1.44 13.45
N VAL A 201 -3.21 0.92 14.47
CA VAL A 201 -3.80 0.03 15.47
C VAL A 201 -3.38 0.47 16.87
N ASN A 202 -4.19 0.15 17.86
CA ASN A 202 -3.95 0.39 19.28
C ASN A 202 -3.91 -0.93 20.06
N ASN A 203 -3.08 -0.96 21.11
CA ASN A 203 -3.05 -2.01 22.11
C ASN A 203 -2.91 -1.39 23.52
N PRO A 204 -3.84 -1.65 24.46
CA PRO A 204 -5.05 -2.49 24.32
C PRO A 204 -6.11 -1.88 23.38
N LYS A 205 -7.01 -2.73 22.87
CA LYS A 205 -8.21 -2.31 22.12
C LYS A 205 -9.40 -2.17 23.08
N GLY A 206 -10.33 -1.27 22.77
CA GLY A 206 -11.56 -1.12 23.55
C GLY A 206 -11.32 -0.33 24.85
N THR A 207 -11.65 -0.93 25.98
CA THR A 207 -11.68 -0.25 27.28
C THR A 207 -10.30 -0.07 27.89
N VAL A 208 -10.05 1.10 28.50
CA VAL A 208 -8.82 1.46 29.21
C VAL A 208 -9.15 2.17 30.52
N LYS A 209 -8.29 2.04 31.53
CA LYS A 209 -8.41 2.76 32.82
C LYS A 209 -7.50 3.99 32.83
N PRO A 210 -7.82 5.01 33.65
CA PRO A 210 -6.86 6.08 33.92
C PRO A 210 -5.53 5.51 34.44
N GLY A 211 -4.41 6.00 33.91
CA GLY A 211 -3.06 5.48 34.20
C GLY A 211 -2.55 4.43 33.21
N ASP A 212 -3.42 3.77 32.46
CA ASP A 212 -3.02 2.76 31.47
C ASP A 212 -2.10 3.34 30.38
N VAL A 213 -1.25 2.49 29.84
CA VAL A 213 -0.42 2.82 28.66
C VAL A 213 -1.03 2.18 27.43
N ILE A 214 -1.32 3.00 26.41
CA ILE A 214 -1.75 2.56 25.08
C ILE A 214 -0.55 2.64 24.14
N GLU A 215 -0.21 1.53 23.49
CA GLU A 215 0.74 1.50 22.38
C GLU A 215 -0.01 1.59 21.05
N TYR A 216 0.19 2.67 20.31
CA TYR A 216 -0.23 2.79 18.92
C TYR A 216 0.86 2.28 17.99
N THR A 217 0.49 1.49 16.99
CA THR A 217 1.37 1.11 15.88
C THR A 217 0.86 1.74 14.60
N LEU A 218 1.71 2.53 13.96
CA LEU A 218 1.51 3.17 12.65
C LEU A 218 2.31 2.39 11.61
N ALA A 219 1.64 1.82 10.62
CA ALA A 219 2.27 1.11 9.51
C ALA A 219 1.98 1.85 8.20
N PHE A 220 3.00 2.24 7.45
CA PHE A 220 2.85 3.02 6.23
C PHE A 220 3.66 2.46 5.06
N SER A 221 3.18 2.73 3.85
CA SER A 221 3.75 2.22 2.60
C SER A 221 3.55 3.20 1.44
N ASN A 222 4.42 3.15 0.44
CA ASN A 222 4.29 3.87 -0.83
C ASN A 222 4.34 2.87 -1.98
N THR A 223 3.29 2.87 -2.79
CA THR A 223 3.16 1.96 -3.95
C THR A 223 3.23 2.71 -5.29
N GLY A 224 3.51 4.02 -5.25
CA GLY A 224 3.65 4.88 -6.41
C GLY A 224 5.12 5.25 -6.66
N GLY A 225 5.36 6.40 -7.30
CA GLY A 225 6.70 6.96 -7.39
C GLY A 225 7.11 7.67 -6.10
N ASN A 226 8.22 8.38 -6.16
CA ASN A 226 8.86 8.99 -5.00
C ASN A 226 7.94 9.98 -4.26
N ALA A 227 7.83 9.83 -2.95
CA ALA A 227 7.16 10.81 -2.09
C ALA A 227 8.18 11.81 -1.55
N ALA A 228 8.10 13.06 -2.03
CA ALA A 228 8.98 14.15 -1.61
C ALA A 228 8.49 14.75 -0.28
N PHE A 229 9.42 15.08 0.63
CA PHE A 229 9.10 15.65 1.95
C PHE A 229 8.10 14.81 2.76
N PHE A 230 8.21 13.48 2.66
CA PHE A 230 7.33 12.55 3.34
C PHE A 230 7.34 12.75 4.86
N SER A 231 6.15 12.74 5.47
CA SER A 231 6.01 12.74 6.93
C SER A 231 4.83 11.89 7.40
N VAL A 232 4.99 11.30 8.60
CA VAL A 232 3.91 10.67 9.36
C VAL A 232 3.51 11.63 10.46
N ASN A 233 2.22 11.91 10.56
CA ASN A 233 1.65 12.88 11.48
C ASN A 233 0.59 12.19 12.35
N ASP A 234 0.53 12.54 13.63
CA ASP A 234 -0.40 11.98 14.61
C ASP A 234 -0.83 13.09 15.58
N ILE A 235 -2.13 13.21 15.83
CA ILE A 235 -2.69 14.16 16.80
C ILE A 235 -3.32 13.36 17.93
N LEU A 236 -2.68 13.42 19.10
CA LEU A 236 -3.24 12.87 20.32
C LEU A 236 -4.53 13.65 20.70
N PRO A 237 -5.58 12.97 21.18
CA PRO A 237 -6.76 13.60 21.76
C PRO A 237 -6.49 14.03 23.21
N THR A 238 -7.14 15.11 23.62
CA THR A 238 -7.07 15.59 25.01
C THR A 238 -7.47 14.49 25.99
N GLY A 239 -6.65 14.27 27.02
CA GLY A 239 -6.78 13.16 27.95
C GLY A 239 -5.73 12.07 27.76
N LEU A 240 -4.86 12.18 26.75
CA LEU A 240 -3.67 11.35 26.60
C LEU A 240 -2.41 12.18 26.78
N THR A 241 -1.41 11.59 27.44
CA THR A 241 -0.06 12.16 27.56
C THR A 241 0.93 11.29 26.79
N TYR A 242 1.70 11.89 25.90
CA TYR A 242 2.78 11.20 25.19
C TYR A 242 3.83 10.67 26.18
N VAL A 243 4.23 9.41 26.03
CA VAL A 243 5.28 8.76 26.84
C VAL A 243 6.56 8.60 26.02
N SER A 244 6.48 7.89 24.91
CA SER A 244 7.63 7.65 24.03
C SER A 244 7.18 7.24 22.63
N SER A 245 8.12 7.24 21.69
CA SER A 245 7.92 6.61 20.39
C SER A 245 9.19 5.90 19.96
N SER A 246 9.01 4.81 19.22
CA SER A 246 10.08 4.06 18.56
C SER A 246 9.86 4.20 17.06
N TYR A 247 10.90 4.69 16.41
CA TYR A 247 10.97 5.00 14.99
C TYR A 247 12.43 4.76 14.55
N GLY A 248 12.67 4.62 13.24
CA GLY A 248 14.03 4.44 12.71
C GLY A 248 14.89 5.69 12.85
N ASN A 249 15.85 5.90 11.95
CA ASN A 249 16.74 7.08 11.94
C ASN A 249 16.04 8.38 11.49
N TRP A 250 14.78 8.58 11.87
CA TRP A 250 13.94 9.70 11.47
C TRP A 250 14.02 10.80 12.51
N ILE A 251 13.72 12.03 12.09
CA ILE A 251 13.57 13.16 12.98
C ILE A 251 12.17 13.11 13.56
N PHE A 252 12.07 13.37 14.86
CA PHE A 252 10.81 13.46 15.60
C PHE A 252 10.63 14.87 16.13
N GLU A 253 9.47 15.45 15.85
CA GLU A 253 9.00 16.71 16.39
C GLU A 253 7.71 16.50 17.18
N LYS A 254 7.63 17.16 18.34
CA LYS A 254 6.44 17.20 19.18
C LYS A 254 6.09 18.64 19.52
N ASN A 255 4.90 19.07 19.12
CA ASN A 255 4.33 20.34 19.51
C ASN A 255 2.99 20.11 20.21
N GLY A 256 2.98 20.16 21.54
CA GLY A 256 1.80 19.80 22.34
C GLY A 256 1.35 18.36 22.09
N GLN A 257 0.15 18.20 21.52
CA GLN A 257 -0.45 16.93 21.13
C GLN A 257 -0.17 16.52 19.66
N HIS A 258 0.47 17.39 18.88
CA HIS A 258 0.88 17.10 17.51
C HIS A 258 2.23 16.41 17.50
N LEU A 259 2.28 15.22 16.92
CA LEU A 259 3.46 14.39 16.74
C LEU A 259 3.77 14.30 15.24
N LYS A 260 5.04 14.47 14.87
CA LYS A 260 5.49 14.39 13.49
C LYS A 260 6.81 13.65 13.39
N TRP A 261 6.87 12.67 12.49
CA TRP A 261 8.11 11.97 12.13
C TRP A 261 8.40 12.17 10.64
N TYR A 262 9.63 12.53 10.33
CA TYR A 262 10.04 12.82 8.95
C TYR A 262 11.54 12.55 8.76
N ASN A 263 11.96 12.36 7.52
CA ASN A 263 13.36 12.15 7.17
C ASN A 263 13.90 13.39 6.43
N ASN A 264 14.92 14.07 6.97
CA ASN A 264 15.39 15.36 6.43
C ASN A 264 16.92 15.50 6.41
N THR A 265 17.67 14.43 6.14
CA THR A 265 19.10 14.56 5.83
C THR A 265 19.34 14.51 4.32
N PRO A 266 19.70 15.65 3.68
CA PRO A 266 20.21 15.62 2.30
C PRO A 266 21.35 14.59 2.16
N PRO A 267 21.42 13.84 1.05
CA PRO A 267 20.60 13.94 -0.17
C PRO A 267 19.37 13.01 -0.21
N TYR A 268 18.98 12.37 0.90
CA TYR A 268 17.91 11.37 0.89
C TYR A 268 16.52 12.02 1.05
N TYR A 269 15.96 12.52 -0.06
CA TYR A 269 14.68 13.25 -0.09
C TYR A 269 13.47 12.45 -0.56
N THR A 270 13.59 11.15 -0.77
CA THR A 270 12.50 10.34 -1.30
C THR A 270 12.24 9.14 -0.41
N PHE A 271 11.00 9.01 0.06
CA PHE A 271 10.49 7.70 0.42
C PHE A 271 10.25 6.95 -0.90
N GLY A 272 11.29 6.25 -1.35
CA GLY A 272 11.31 5.53 -2.60
C GLY A 272 10.32 4.36 -2.64
N ASN A 273 10.09 3.82 -3.83
CA ASN A 273 9.42 2.54 -4.04
C ASN A 273 10.21 1.45 -3.29
N THR A 274 9.75 1.10 -2.09
CA THR A 274 10.09 -0.18 -1.50
C THR A 274 9.36 -1.24 -2.33
N ASP A 275 10.08 -1.75 -3.33
CA ASP A 275 9.87 -3.02 -4.01
C ASP A 275 8.57 -3.78 -3.70
N ALA A 276 7.58 -3.72 -4.59
CA ALA A 276 6.43 -4.63 -4.83
C ALA A 276 5.54 -5.14 -3.65
N PHE A 277 6.02 -5.21 -2.42
CA PHE A 277 5.34 -5.33 -1.12
C PHE A 277 6.23 -4.67 -0.05
N GLY A 278 6.76 -3.49 -0.38
CA GLY A 278 7.78 -2.79 0.37
C GLY A 278 7.64 -2.84 1.88
N THR A 279 8.72 -3.26 2.55
CA THR A 279 8.78 -3.42 4.01
C THR A 279 8.12 -2.21 4.67
N PRO A 280 6.95 -2.37 5.31
CA PRO A 280 6.22 -1.24 5.89
C PRO A 280 7.11 -0.54 6.91
N GLY A 281 7.13 0.80 6.85
CA GLY A 281 7.71 1.59 7.90
C GLY A 281 6.80 1.50 9.13
N PHE A 282 7.41 1.31 10.31
CA PHE A 282 6.66 1.22 11.57
C PHE A 282 7.06 2.36 12.50
N ILE A 283 6.07 3.01 13.09
CA ILE A 283 6.24 3.89 14.24
C ILE A 283 5.37 3.35 15.37
N LYS A 284 5.98 3.10 16.52
CA LYS A 284 5.26 2.77 17.74
C LYS A 284 5.19 4.00 18.64
N VAL A 285 4.02 4.33 19.16
CA VAL A 285 3.80 5.49 20.03
C VAL A 285 3.16 5.00 21.32
N LYS A 286 3.84 5.17 22.45
CA LYS A 286 3.28 4.91 23.78
C LYS A 286 2.71 6.20 24.34
N VAL A 287 1.47 6.13 24.82
CA VAL A 287 0.78 7.22 25.50
C VAL A 287 0.18 6.71 26.81
N ARG A 288 0.02 7.60 27.77
CA ARG A 288 -0.63 7.32 29.06
C ARG A 288 -2.02 7.95 29.07
N VAL A 289 -3.01 7.21 29.56
CA VAL A 289 -4.35 7.74 29.85
C VAL A 289 -4.27 8.62 31.09
N ASN A 290 -4.63 9.89 30.96
CA ASN A 290 -4.57 10.84 32.09
C ASN A 290 -5.56 10.46 33.19
N ALA A 291 -5.20 10.78 34.44
CA ALA A 291 -5.98 10.45 35.64
C ALA A 291 -7.34 11.16 35.72
N ASP A 292 -7.48 12.32 35.07
CA ASP A 292 -8.65 13.20 35.10
C ASP A 292 -9.72 12.83 34.05
N ASN A 293 -9.52 11.78 33.26
CA ASN A 293 -10.51 11.37 32.28
C ASN A 293 -11.76 10.79 32.98
N PRO A 294 -12.98 11.30 32.67
CA PRO A 294 -14.21 10.76 33.23
C PRO A 294 -14.55 9.37 32.65
N ASN A 295 -15.35 8.62 33.40
CA ASN A 295 -15.90 7.33 32.95
C ASN A 295 -16.70 7.51 31.65
N GLY A 296 -16.54 6.60 30.70
CA GLY A 296 -17.19 6.63 29.40
C GLY A 296 -16.53 7.55 28.36
N LYS A 297 -15.48 8.33 28.70
CA LYS A 297 -14.82 9.20 27.72
C LYS A 297 -14.19 8.40 26.60
N VAL A 298 -14.49 8.77 25.35
CA VAL A 298 -13.89 8.15 24.16
C VAL A 298 -12.64 8.92 23.73
N LEU A 299 -11.51 8.23 23.69
CA LEU A 299 -10.21 8.76 23.29
C LEU A 299 -9.87 8.28 21.89
N CYS A 300 -10.11 9.13 20.88
CA CYS A 300 -9.83 8.79 19.49
C CYS A 300 -8.53 9.43 18.99
N ASN A 301 -7.51 8.61 18.76
CA ASN A 301 -6.25 9.05 18.18
C ASN A 301 -6.28 8.99 16.65
N ASN A 302 -5.83 10.06 16.00
CA ASN A 302 -5.90 10.24 14.56
C ASN A 302 -4.52 10.48 13.95
N ALA A 303 -4.15 9.70 12.94
CA ALA A 303 -2.89 9.81 12.23
C ALA A 303 -3.07 9.82 10.72
N TRP A 304 -2.12 10.40 10.00
CA TRP A 304 -2.10 10.46 8.54
C TRP A 304 -0.67 10.59 8.03
N VAL A 305 -0.50 10.43 6.72
CA VAL A 305 0.79 10.66 6.05
C VAL A 305 0.66 11.75 5.01
N GLU A 306 1.73 12.51 4.80
CA GLU A 306 1.78 13.60 3.84
C GLU A 306 3.05 13.54 3.00
N ASP A 307 2.96 14.08 1.80
CA ASP A 307 4.08 14.41 0.93
C ASP A 307 3.79 15.71 0.16
N VAL A 308 4.76 16.19 -0.62
CA VAL A 308 4.59 17.36 -1.48
C VAL A 308 4.61 16.91 -2.93
N ASN A 309 3.55 17.25 -3.67
CA ASN A 309 3.45 16.94 -5.08
C ASN A 309 4.59 17.62 -5.85
N PRO A 310 5.46 16.87 -6.57
CA PRO A 310 6.60 17.47 -7.24
C PRO A 310 6.21 18.42 -8.38
N ALA A 311 5.05 18.18 -9.02
CA ALA A 311 4.56 19.00 -10.12
C ALA A 311 3.85 20.28 -9.64
N THR A 312 2.97 20.18 -8.63
CA THR A 312 2.18 21.33 -8.17
C THR A 312 2.78 22.07 -6.97
N LYS A 313 3.82 21.50 -6.34
CA LYS A 313 4.44 21.99 -5.10
C LYS A 313 3.47 22.13 -3.91
N LYS A 314 2.30 21.47 -3.97
CA LYS A 314 1.30 21.47 -2.90
C LYS A 314 1.45 20.25 -2.00
N VAL A 315 1.18 20.43 -0.71
CA VAL A 315 1.08 19.34 0.26
C VAL A 315 -0.12 18.45 -0.10
N GLN A 316 0.09 17.14 -0.08
CA GLN A 316 -0.93 16.12 -0.27
C GLN A 316 -1.05 15.31 1.01
N LYS A 317 -2.29 15.16 1.50
CA LYS A 317 -2.61 14.38 2.70
C LYS A 317 -3.25 13.06 2.33
N TRP A 318 -2.79 11.99 2.94
CA TRP A 318 -3.20 10.62 2.66
C TRP A 318 -3.59 9.87 3.92
N SER A 319 -4.52 8.91 3.77
CA SER A 319 -4.86 7.90 4.77
C SER A 319 -5.06 8.45 6.19
N ASN A 320 -6.17 9.14 6.41
CA ASN A 320 -6.57 9.61 7.72
C ASN A 320 -7.14 8.44 8.56
N GLN A 321 -6.31 7.85 9.42
CA GLN A 321 -6.63 6.67 10.23
C GLN A 321 -6.90 7.05 11.68
N LYS A 322 -8.03 6.56 12.20
CA LYS A 322 -8.49 6.84 13.56
C LYS A 322 -8.79 5.56 14.31
N VAL A 323 -8.24 5.42 15.52
CA VAL A 323 -8.54 4.33 16.45
C VAL A 323 -8.92 4.91 17.79
N CYS A 324 -9.84 4.26 18.50
CA CYS A 324 -10.39 4.78 19.75
C CYS A 324 -10.32 3.76 20.89
N ASN A 325 -10.19 4.28 22.11
CA ASN A 325 -10.40 3.55 23.36
C ASN A 325 -11.49 4.25 24.18
N THR A 326 -12.19 3.49 25.03
CA THR A 326 -13.19 4.05 25.96
C THR A 326 -12.64 3.98 27.38
N VAL A 327 -12.65 5.10 28.10
CA VAL A 327 -12.20 5.15 29.49
C VAL A 327 -13.24 4.49 30.37
N HIS A 328 -12.83 3.47 31.12
CA HIS A 328 -13.57 2.94 32.24
C HIS A 328 -12.86 3.35 33.52
N VAL A 329 -13.47 4.27 34.25
CA VAL A 329 -13.05 4.52 35.62
C VAL A 329 -13.78 3.46 36.43
N PRO A 330 -13.07 2.47 37.01
CA PRO A 330 -13.72 1.58 37.93
C PRO A 330 -14.36 2.47 38.99
N THR A 331 -15.66 2.32 39.19
CA THR A 331 -16.28 2.84 40.40
C THR A 331 -15.41 2.29 41.53
N LYS A 332 -14.95 3.17 42.43
CA LYS A 332 -14.47 2.70 43.73
C LYS A 332 -15.51 1.66 44.14
N PRO A 333 -15.14 0.39 44.41
CA PRO A 333 -16.10 -0.54 44.95
C PRO A 333 -16.79 0.25 46.06
N GLU A 334 -18.13 0.29 46.01
CA GLU A 334 -18.88 0.58 47.22
C GLU A 334 -18.15 -0.18 48.31
N PRO A 335 -17.66 0.50 49.38
CA PRO A 335 -16.90 -0.20 50.40
C PRO A 335 -17.66 -1.48 50.62
N GLU A 336 -16.98 -2.63 50.45
CA GLU A 336 -17.56 -3.86 50.96
C GLU A 336 -18.10 -3.46 52.32
N PRO A 337 -19.39 -3.74 52.62
CA PRO A 337 -19.87 -3.52 53.98
C PRO A 337 -18.75 -4.04 54.85
N GLU A 338 -18.27 -3.21 55.80
CA GLU A 338 -17.25 -3.65 56.76
C GLU A 338 -17.59 -5.09 57.07
N PRO A 339 -16.64 -6.04 56.92
CA PRO A 339 -16.95 -7.43 57.19
C PRO A 339 -17.78 -7.41 58.45
N GLU A 340 -19.01 -7.94 58.39
CA GLU A 340 -19.71 -8.26 59.62
C GLU A 340 -18.64 -8.89 60.50
N PRO A 341 -18.48 -8.41 61.76
CA PRO A 341 -17.47 -8.94 62.64
C PRO A 341 -17.46 -10.44 62.42
N GLU A 342 -16.29 -10.99 62.06
CA GLU A 342 -16.10 -12.43 61.96
C GLU A 342 -16.92 -13.02 63.10
N PRO A 343 -17.96 -13.84 62.82
CA PRO A 343 -18.90 -14.21 63.86
C PRO A 343 -18.03 -14.70 65.01
N GLU A 344 -18.14 -13.97 66.12
CA GLU A 344 -17.61 -14.44 67.39
C GLU A 344 -17.96 -15.92 67.42
N PRO A 345 -16.96 -16.82 67.50
CA PRO A 345 -17.16 -18.24 67.23
C PRO A 345 -18.42 -18.63 67.94
N GLU A 346 -19.48 -18.93 67.18
CA GLU A 346 -20.86 -18.96 67.68
C GLU A 346 -20.78 -19.61 69.05
N GLU A 347 -20.94 -18.80 70.11
CA GLU A 347 -20.67 -19.27 71.46
C GLU A 347 -21.70 -20.35 71.64
N LYS A 348 -21.24 -21.59 71.52
CA LYS A 348 -22.15 -22.72 71.42
C LYS A 348 -22.95 -22.66 72.70
N GLU A 349 -24.23 -22.32 72.59
CA GLU A 349 -25.05 -22.16 73.76
C GLU A 349 -25.47 -23.56 74.22
N PRO A 350 -25.24 -23.92 75.49
CA PRO A 350 -25.74 -25.17 76.00
C PRO A 350 -27.26 -25.04 76.12
N VAL A 351 -27.98 -25.90 75.42
CA VAL A 351 -29.44 -26.01 75.53
C VAL A 351 -29.72 -27.02 76.63
N LEU A 352 -29.78 -26.54 77.87
CA LEU A 352 -30.02 -27.38 79.04
C LEU A 352 -31.52 -27.59 79.24
N ALA A 353 -31.93 -28.85 79.38
CA ALA A 353 -33.24 -29.21 79.88
C ALA A 353 -33.09 -29.96 81.20
N ILE A 354 -33.97 -29.67 82.15
CA ILE A 354 -34.04 -30.35 83.44
C ILE A 354 -35.34 -31.13 83.48
N GLU A 355 -35.27 -32.42 83.75
CA GLU A 355 -36.42 -33.25 84.06
C GLU A 355 -36.42 -33.55 85.57
N LYS A 356 -37.55 -33.30 86.23
CA LYS A 356 -37.77 -33.63 87.65
C LYS A 356 -38.78 -34.76 87.74
N LYS A 357 -38.42 -35.81 88.47
CA LYS A 357 -39.30 -36.92 88.86
C LYS A 357 -39.32 -37.03 90.38
N ALA A 358 -40.44 -37.51 90.91
CA ALA A 358 -40.61 -37.76 92.33
C ALA A 358 -41.15 -39.18 92.51
N SER A 359 -40.53 -39.94 93.39
CA SER A 359 -40.93 -41.31 93.75
C SER A 359 -41.17 -41.36 95.25
N ASN A 360 -42.21 -42.04 95.72
CA ASN A 360 -42.40 -42.30 97.15
C ASN A 360 -41.87 -43.69 97.46
N ILE A 361 -40.64 -43.76 97.96
CA ILE A 361 -39.97 -45.04 98.21
C ILE A 361 -40.59 -45.80 99.39
N THR A 362 -41.18 -45.09 100.36
CA THR A 362 -41.85 -45.74 101.51
C THR A 362 -43.20 -46.35 101.13
N GLN A 363 -43.93 -45.71 100.21
CA GLN A 363 -45.20 -46.22 99.70
C GLN A 363 -45.06 -47.08 98.42
N ASN A 364 -43.84 -47.25 97.90
CA ASN A 364 -43.53 -47.95 96.65
C ASN A 364 -44.35 -47.42 95.45
N ILE A 365 -44.31 -46.09 95.28
CA ILE A 365 -44.96 -45.37 94.18
C ILE A 365 -43.86 -44.77 93.29
N ASP A 366 -43.78 -45.22 92.04
CA ASP A 366 -42.71 -44.82 91.10
C ASP A 366 -42.89 -43.40 90.54
N ASP A 367 -44.13 -42.93 90.38
CA ASP A 367 -44.45 -41.53 90.04
C ASP A 367 -45.41 -40.98 91.10
N ALA A 368 -44.84 -40.22 92.03
CA ALA A 368 -45.55 -39.61 93.14
C ALA A 368 -46.26 -38.30 92.75
N ASN A 369 -46.23 -37.89 91.48
CA ASN A 369 -46.86 -36.64 91.05
C ASN A 369 -48.38 -36.68 91.28
N GLY A 370 -48.91 -35.65 91.95
CA GLY A 370 -50.33 -35.56 92.31
C GLY A 370 -50.79 -36.56 93.39
N THR A 371 -49.86 -37.28 94.03
CA THR A 371 -50.17 -38.20 95.14
C THR A 371 -50.03 -37.52 96.51
N THR A 372 -50.54 -38.16 97.57
CA THR A 372 -50.45 -37.65 98.95
C THR A 372 -49.38 -38.42 99.73
N ALA A 373 -48.33 -37.73 100.17
CA ALA A 373 -47.35 -38.24 101.12
C ALA A 373 -47.93 -38.29 102.54
N LYS A 374 -47.54 -39.31 103.31
CA LYS A 374 -47.87 -39.47 104.74
C LYS A 374 -46.70 -38.99 105.60
N PRO A 375 -46.94 -38.57 106.86
CA PRO A 375 -45.86 -38.27 107.79
C PRO A 375 -44.88 -39.46 107.92
N GLY A 376 -43.59 -39.19 107.71
CA GLY A 376 -42.52 -40.19 107.75
C GLY A 376 -42.23 -40.91 106.43
N ASP A 377 -42.95 -40.59 105.35
CA ASP A 377 -42.58 -41.06 104.02
C ASP A 377 -41.26 -40.44 103.57
N VAL A 378 -40.46 -41.22 102.85
CA VAL A 378 -39.29 -40.74 102.13
C VAL A 378 -39.68 -40.56 100.66
N ILE A 379 -39.52 -39.34 100.16
CA ILE A 379 -39.74 -38.99 98.76
C ILE A 379 -38.37 -38.81 98.11
N GLU A 380 -38.09 -39.63 97.12
CA GLU A 380 -36.89 -39.52 96.30
C GLU A 380 -37.19 -38.61 95.11
N TYR A 381 -36.42 -37.53 94.98
CA TYR A 381 -36.46 -36.68 93.80
C TYR A 381 -35.29 -37.04 92.88
N SER A 382 -35.59 -37.31 91.62
CA SER A 382 -34.58 -37.48 90.57
C SER A 382 -34.57 -36.25 89.68
N LEU A 383 -33.41 -35.62 89.57
CA LEU A 383 -33.15 -34.48 88.69
C LEU A 383 -32.19 -34.91 87.60
N GLU A 384 -32.64 -34.91 86.35
CA GLU A 384 -31.82 -35.24 85.20
C GLU A 384 -31.60 -33.98 84.36
N THR A 385 -30.34 -33.61 84.14
CA THR A 385 -29.99 -32.48 83.28
C THR A 385 -29.38 -32.99 81.99
N SER A 386 -29.98 -32.62 80.86
CA SER A 386 -29.49 -32.97 79.52
C SER A 386 -29.07 -31.71 78.78
N ASN A 387 -27.89 -31.75 78.15
CA ASN A 387 -27.45 -30.71 77.24
C ASN A 387 -27.71 -31.15 75.79
N PHE A 388 -28.67 -30.49 75.14
CA PHE A 388 -29.02 -30.71 73.74
C PHE A 388 -28.33 -29.72 72.80
N GLY A 389 -27.62 -28.73 73.36
CA GLY A 389 -26.78 -27.81 72.61
C GLY A 389 -25.38 -28.38 72.42
N ASP A 390 -24.60 -27.74 71.56
CA ASP A 390 -23.20 -28.09 71.35
C ASP A 390 -22.23 -27.28 72.25
N GLY A 391 -22.80 -26.47 73.16
CA GLY A 391 -22.12 -25.65 74.17
C GLY A 391 -21.67 -26.35 75.43
N GLU A 392 -20.73 -25.77 76.16
CA GLU A 392 -20.33 -26.21 77.51
C GLU A 392 -20.70 -25.14 78.54
N LYS A 393 -21.35 -25.53 79.65
CA LYS A 393 -21.57 -24.65 80.81
C LYS A 393 -21.03 -25.31 82.06
N LYS A 394 -20.03 -24.67 82.68
CA LYS A 394 -19.47 -25.08 83.97
C LYS A 394 -20.20 -24.38 85.11
N ASP A 395 -20.25 -25.03 86.26
CA ASP A 395 -20.81 -24.48 87.50
C ASP A 395 -22.25 -23.98 87.38
N HIS A 396 -23.09 -24.66 86.58
CA HIS A 396 -24.49 -24.30 86.43
C HIS A 396 -25.28 -24.70 87.69
N ILE A 397 -25.84 -23.70 88.37
CA ILE A 397 -26.79 -23.91 89.45
C ILE A 397 -28.12 -24.37 88.85
N LEU A 398 -28.56 -25.56 89.24
CA LEU A 398 -29.88 -26.10 88.89
C LEU A 398 -30.87 -25.62 89.95
N GLU A 399 -31.84 -24.79 89.56
CA GLU A 399 -32.96 -24.37 90.41
C GLU A 399 -34.29 -24.95 89.91
N PRO A 400 -34.48 -26.29 89.92
CA PRO A 400 -35.71 -26.89 89.41
C PRO A 400 -36.94 -26.57 90.27
N GLU A 401 -36.73 -26.26 91.55
CA GLU A 401 -37.77 -25.92 92.52
C GLU A 401 -37.14 -25.26 93.75
N LYS A 402 -37.92 -24.42 94.45
CA LYS A 402 -37.58 -23.95 95.79
C LYS A 402 -38.18 -24.91 96.81
N LEU A 403 -37.34 -25.59 97.57
CA LEU A 403 -37.76 -26.58 98.59
C LEU A 403 -38.02 -25.96 99.97
N SER A 404 -38.03 -24.64 100.09
CA SER A 404 -38.11 -23.94 101.38
C SER A 404 -39.37 -24.29 102.20
N ASP A 405 -40.49 -24.55 101.52
CA ASP A 405 -41.76 -24.97 102.13
C ASP A 405 -41.77 -26.47 102.50
N VAL A 406 -41.08 -27.30 101.73
CA VAL A 406 -40.92 -28.74 102.01
C VAL A 406 -39.96 -28.96 103.19
N LEU A 407 -38.83 -28.25 103.21
CA LEU A 407 -37.79 -28.36 104.25
C LEU A 407 -38.24 -27.83 105.62
N GLU A 408 -39.38 -27.14 105.71
CA GLU A 408 -40.01 -26.82 107.00
C GLU A 408 -40.47 -28.09 107.74
N TYR A 409 -40.81 -29.15 107.00
CA TYR A 409 -41.43 -30.37 107.53
C TYR A 409 -40.69 -31.66 107.18
N ALA A 410 -39.57 -31.58 106.47
CA ALA A 410 -38.79 -32.73 106.02
C ALA A 410 -37.28 -32.47 106.12
N ASP A 411 -36.53 -33.51 106.47
CA ASP A 411 -35.08 -33.50 106.42
C ASP A 411 -34.57 -33.98 105.05
N LEU A 412 -33.49 -33.36 104.56
CA LEU A 412 -32.89 -33.70 103.27
C LEU A 412 -31.78 -34.75 103.45
N ASP A 413 -31.88 -35.87 102.73
CA ASP A 413 -30.78 -36.83 102.61
C ASP A 413 -29.94 -36.54 101.37
N LEU A 414 -28.68 -36.16 101.57
CA LEU A 414 -27.74 -35.77 100.52
C LEU A 414 -26.84 -36.92 100.03
N ASN A 415 -27.04 -38.13 100.54
CA ASN A 415 -26.15 -39.26 100.22
C ASN A 415 -26.32 -39.79 98.78
N SER A 416 -27.30 -39.30 98.02
CA SER A 416 -27.65 -39.76 96.66
C SER A 416 -27.46 -38.69 95.56
N LEU A 417 -26.67 -37.64 95.81
CA LEU A 417 -26.51 -36.50 94.88
C LEU A 417 -25.70 -36.79 93.59
N GLY A 418 -25.07 -37.96 93.45
CA GLY A 418 -24.18 -38.24 92.32
C GLY A 418 -23.02 -37.24 92.25
N ASP A 419 -22.85 -36.58 91.10
CA ASP A 419 -21.85 -35.52 90.87
C ASP A 419 -22.33 -34.11 91.29
N GLY A 420 -23.56 -33.99 91.81
CA GLY A 420 -24.14 -32.73 92.27
C GLY A 420 -23.70 -32.34 93.68
N VAL A 421 -23.74 -31.04 93.98
CA VAL A 421 -23.56 -30.48 95.32
C VAL A 421 -24.81 -29.68 95.66
N PHE A 422 -25.43 -29.95 96.81
CA PHE A 422 -26.54 -29.14 97.30
C PHE A 422 -26.00 -27.83 97.88
N ASP A 423 -26.42 -26.70 97.33
CA ASP A 423 -26.11 -25.38 97.86
C ASP A 423 -27.13 -25.03 98.95
N THR A 424 -26.66 -24.81 100.17
CA THR A 424 -27.51 -24.47 101.33
C THR A 424 -27.76 -22.96 101.46
N ASP A 425 -27.10 -22.14 100.65
CA ASP A 425 -27.07 -20.68 100.79
C ASP A 425 -28.01 -19.94 99.81
N SER A 426 -28.75 -20.66 98.94
CA SER A 426 -29.63 -20.12 97.88
C SER A 426 -31.13 -20.30 98.09
#